data_AF-A0A0G2F171-F1
#
_entry.id   AF-A0A0G2F171-F1
#
_cell.length_a   1.000
_cell.length_b   1.000
_cell.length_c   1.000
_cell.angle_alpha   90.00
_cell.angle_beta   90.00
_cell.angle_gamma   90.00
#
_symmetry.space_group_name_H-M   'P 1'
#
loop_
_entity.id
_entity.type
_entity.pdbx_description
1 polymer ?
#
loop_
_entity_poly.entity_id
_entity_poly.type
_entity_poly.pdbx_seq_one_letter_code
_entity_poly.pdbx_strand_id
1 'polypeptide(L)'
;MVDSPKKLVVHYKGHSALDITDPESRKSVYQAKLTTSKPQISLYRVSADDDDHATNSGSDDLSAKLPARSTATFSLISTKVKLRVREKNILLYKDNPFVCTYKYIGADGMIYCWKLDNIITGAYSFYQLGPPTSNGPTSSSNNEAHLEDSSPSTQTNGFLSTTTPILNSSSSSSPPPSTPLNTNTINNKTRDKAPPKKLIAKYHNAIFSIKDVGRIEILLKSSINDTQMDEMMMSILGVLVMIQSLRLSSRVVFGL
;
A
#
# COMPACT_ATOMS: atom_id res chain seq x y z
N MET A 1 0.15 32.96 1.60
CA MET A 1 -0.33 32.21 2.78
C MET A 1 0.02 30.76 2.57
N VAL A 2 0.65 30.10 3.55
CA VAL A 2 0.93 28.66 3.49
C VAL A 2 -0.30 27.95 4.01
N ASP A 3 -0.94 27.10 3.19
CA ASP A 3 -2.09 26.32 3.64
C ASP A 3 -1.66 25.39 4.78
N SER A 4 -2.42 25.42 5.88
CA SER A 4 -2.22 24.47 6.97
C SER A 4 -2.42 23.03 6.46
N PRO A 5 -1.58 22.07 6.90
CA PRO A 5 -1.75 20.67 6.54
C PRO A 5 -3.16 20.15 6.87
N LYS A 6 -3.82 19.53 5.89
CA LYS A 6 -5.12 18.87 6.13
C LYS A 6 -4.87 17.54 6.82
N LYS A 7 -5.59 17.27 7.90
CA LYS A 7 -5.46 16.02 8.66
C LYS A 7 -6.69 15.17 8.44
N LEU A 8 -6.51 13.86 8.34
CA LEU A 8 -7.58 12.87 8.27
C LEU A 8 -7.25 11.73 9.23
N VAL A 9 -8.27 11.15 9.85
CA VAL A 9 -8.11 10.03 10.78
C VAL A 9 -8.77 8.80 10.19
N VAL A 10 -8.09 7.66 10.27
CA VAL A 10 -8.57 6.37 9.77
C VAL A 10 -9.01 5.54 10.97
N HIS A 11 -10.29 5.23 11.05
CA HIS A 11 -10.90 4.46 12.12
C HIS A 11 -11.33 3.08 11.63
N TYR A 12 -11.32 2.09 12.52
CA TYR A 12 -12.04 0.86 12.27
C TYR A 12 -13.55 1.10 12.40
N LYS A 13 -14.33 0.57 11.47
CA LYS A 13 -15.79 0.57 11.50
C LYS A 13 -16.29 -0.87 11.40
N GLY A 14 -16.50 -1.49 12.56
CA GLY A 14 -16.78 -2.93 12.63
C GLY A 14 -15.58 -3.78 12.20
N HIS A 15 -15.84 -4.98 11.68
CA HIS A 15 -14.79 -5.96 11.35
C HIS A 15 -14.20 -5.83 9.95
N SER A 16 -14.94 -5.25 9.00
CA SER A 16 -14.60 -5.28 7.58
C SER A 16 -14.66 -3.91 6.90
N ALA A 17 -14.82 -2.82 7.66
CA ALA A 17 -14.82 -1.48 7.10
C ALA A 17 -13.88 -0.53 7.84
N LEU A 18 -13.41 0.47 7.12
CA LEU A 18 -12.64 1.60 7.60
C LEU A 18 -13.42 2.88 7.30
N ASP A 19 -13.37 3.82 8.22
CA ASP A 19 -13.93 5.15 8.04
C ASP A 19 -12.82 6.18 8.11
N ILE A 20 -12.74 7.06 7.11
CA ILE A 20 -11.73 8.10 7.01
C ILE A 20 -12.42 9.43 7.23
N THR A 21 -12.22 10.01 8.41
CA THR A 21 -12.93 11.20 8.87
C THR A 21 -12.02 12.42 8.85
N ASP A 22 -12.64 13.59 8.66
CA ASP A 22 -12.00 14.86 8.90
C ASP A 22 -12.14 15.20 10.40
N PRO A 23 -11.05 15.31 11.17
CA PRO A 23 -11.13 15.50 12.62
C PRO A 23 -11.74 16.84 13.03
N GLU A 24 -11.71 17.85 12.16
CA GLU A 24 -12.25 19.18 12.47
C GLU A 24 -13.78 19.18 12.34
N SER A 25 -14.29 18.63 11.24
CA SER A 25 -15.74 18.55 11.01
C SER A 25 -16.39 17.31 11.62
N ARG A 26 -15.59 16.30 11.99
CA ARG A 26 -16.02 14.94 12.37
C ARG A 26 -16.87 14.22 11.32
N LYS A 27 -16.86 14.69 10.07
CA LYS A 27 -17.57 14.06 8.96
C LYS A 27 -16.70 13.01 8.27
N SER A 28 -17.31 11.90 7.87
CA SER A 28 -16.67 10.91 7.01
C SER A 28 -16.40 11.52 5.64
N VAL A 29 -15.18 11.36 5.14
CA VAL A 29 -14.76 11.80 3.80
C VAL A 29 -14.66 10.62 2.85
N TYR A 30 -14.18 9.48 3.37
CA TYR A 30 -14.15 8.22 2.65
C TYR A 30 -14.54 7.07 3.55
N GLN A 31 -15.07 6.03 2.93
CA GLN A 31 -15.25 4.72 3.58
C GLN A 31 -14.56 3.67 2.72
N ALA A 32 -13.90 2.71 3.37
CA ALA A 32 -13.33 1.56 2.69
C ALA A 32 -13.97 0.28 3.22
N LYS A 33 -14.31 -0.66 2.35
CA LYS A 33 -14.85 -1.97 2.71
C LYS A 33 -13.91 -3.06 2.20
N LEU A 34 -13.50 -3.95 3.10
CA LEU A 34 -12.74 -5.15 2.79
C LEU A 34 -13.72 -6.28 2.47
N THR A 35 -13.51 -6.92 1.33
CA THR A 35 -14.25 -8.12 0.93
C THR A 35 -13.42 -9.35 1.28
N THR A 36 -14.04 -10.36 1.88
CA THR A 36 -13.36 -11.58 2.32
C THR A 36 -13.41 -12.70 1.29
N SER A 37 -14.45 -12.75 0.45
CA SER A 37 -14.58 -13.77 -0.61
C SER A 37 -13.55 -13.63 -1.73
N LYS A 38 -13.09 -12.40 -1.98
CA LYS A 38 -11.97 -12.06 -2.86
C LYS A 38 -11.14 -11.02 -2.12
N PRO A 39 -9.81 -11.18 -1.98
CA PRO A 39 -8.96 -10.21 -1.30
C PRO A 39 -8.96 -8.88 -2.06
N GLN A 40 -9.91 -8.04 -1.69
CA GLN A 40 -10.24 -6.81 -2.38
C GLN A 40 -10.71 -5.76 -1.38
N ILE A 41 -10.21 -4.54 -1.54
CA ILE A 41 -10.72 -3.35 -0.85
C ILE A 41 -11.43 -2.46 -1.86
N SER A 42 -12.62 -1.98 -1.49
CA SER A 42 -13.37 -0.97 -2.24
C SER A 42 -13.39 0.33 -1.46
N LEU A 43 -13.10 1.45 -2.13
CA LEU A 43 -13.11 2.80 -1.58
C LEU A 43 -14.30 3.59 -2.13
N TYR A 44 -15.06 4.20 -1.22
CA TYR A 44 -16.22 5.03 -1.48
C TYR A 44 -15.92 6.44 -0.99
N ARG A 45 -16.20 7.45 -1.80
CA ARG A 45 -16.13 8.85 -1.40
C ARG A 45 -17.49 9.26 -0.87
N VAL A 46 -17.52 9.87 0.31
CA VAL A 46 -18.74 10.40 0.92
C VAL A 46 -18.89 11.84 0.42
N SER A 47 -19.97 12.11 -0.32
CA SER A 47 -20.27 13.46 -0.81
C SER A 47 -20.73 14.34 0.35
N ALA A 48 -20.28 15.60 0.39
CA ALA A 48 -20.67 16.55 1.44
C ALA A 48 -22.12 17.04 1.31
N ASP A 49 -22.73 16.87 0.15
CA ASP A 49 -24.06 17.41 -0.19
C ASP A 49 -25.22 16.45 0.14
N ASP A 50 -24.95 15.25 0.66
CA ASP A 50 -25.98 14.23 0.98
C ASP A 50 -26.58 14.41 2.40
N ASP A 51 -26.28 15.53 3.07
CA ASP A 51 -26.61 15.75 4.49
C ASP A 51 -28.09 16.15 4.76
N ASP A 52 -28.89 16.46 3.74
CA ASP A 52 -30.20 17.11 3.99
C ASP A 52 -31.38 16.16 4.28
N HIS A 53 -31.24 14.82 4.20
CA HIS A 53 -32.38 13.93 4.47
C HIS A 53 -32.09 12.59 5.18
N ALA A 54 -30.90 12.38 5.75
CA ALA A 54 -30.60 11.15 6.51
C ALA A 54 -31.20 11.20 7.94
N THR A 55 -32.52 11.02 8.02
CA THR A 55 -33.20 10.63 9.25
C THR A 55 -32.61 9.32 9.77
N ASN A 56 -32.26 9.29 11.06
CA ASN A 56 -31.91 8.16 11.92
C ASN A 56 -32.34 6.76 11.42
N SER A 57 -31.67 6.22 10.41
CA SER A 57 -31.75 4.80 10.08
C SER A 57 -30.40 4.21 10.41
N GLY A 58 -30.43 3.34 11.42
CA GLY A 58 -29.27 2.63 11.93
C GLY A 58 -28.51 1.95 10.80
N SER A 59 -27.22 1.73 11.07
CA SER A 59 -26.33 0.83 10.36
C SER A 59 -27.09 -0.17 9.48
N ASP A 60 -27.03 -0.01 8.16
CA ASP A 60 -26.49 -1.05 7.31
C ASP A 60 -26.45 -0.62 5.85
N ASP A 61 -25.24 -0.77 5.30
CA ASP A 61 -24.97 -0.96 3.89
C ASP A 61 -25.00 0.24 2.91
N LEU A 62 -24.16 1.25 3.19
CA LEU A 62 -23.72 2.22 2.17
C LEU A 62 -23.15 1.57 0.89
N SER A 63 -22.70 0.31 0.95
CA SER A 63 -22.21 -0.40 -0.25
C SER A 63 -23.33 -0.76 -1.24
N ALA A 64 -24.59 -0.80 -0.79
CA ALA A 64 -25.73 -1.03 -1.66
C ALA A 64 -26.14 0.22 -2.45
N LYS A 65 -25.78 1.42 -1.95
CA LYS A 65 -26.30 2.70 -2.49
C LYS A 65 -25.32 3.46 -3.36
N LEU A 66 -24.01 3.29 -3.16
CA LEU A 66 -22.98 4.00 -3.93
C LEU A 66 -22.06 3.02 -4.66
N PRO A 67 -21.82 3.20 -5.98
CA PRO A 67 -20.82 2.40 -6.67
C PRO A 67 -19.43 2.69 -6.10
N ALA A 68 -18.62 1.65 -5.93
CA ALA A 68 -17.23 1.82 -5.52
C ALA A 68 -16.49 2.68 -6.54
N ARG A 69 -15.87 3.77 -6.06
CA ARG A 69 -15.13 4.71 -6.92
C ARG A 69 -13.75 4.18 -7.29
N SER A 70 -13.17 3.44 -6.36
CA SER A 70 -11.86 2.80 -6.53
C SER A 70 -11.84 1.43 -5.86
N THR A 71 -11.06 0.51 -6.38
CA THR A 71 -10.86 -0.81 -5.82
C THR A 71 -9.38 -1.20 -5.81
N ALA A 72 -8.95 -2.03 -4.88
CA ALA A 72 -7.63 -2.65 -4.87
C ALA A 72 -7.81 -4.14 -4.76
N THR A 73 -7.22 -4.89 -5.67
CA THR A 73 -7.20 -6.36 -5.65
C THR A 73 -5.77 -6.82 -5.44
N PHE A 74 -5.60 -7.80 -4.56
CA PHE A 74 -4.29 -8.31 -4.18
C PHE A 74 -4.31 -9.82 -4.04
N SER A 75 -3.17 -10.45 -4.32
CA SER A 75 -2.95 -11.84 -3.96
C SER A 75 -2.28 -11.90 -2.58
N LEU A 76 -2.59 -12.93 -1.81
CA LEU A 76 -1.89 -13.24 -0.57
C LEU A 76 -0.38 -13.32 -0.87
N ILE A 77 0.46 -12.60 -0.13
CA ILE A 77 1.94 -12.57 -0.26
C ILE A 77 2.46 -11.77 -1.49
N SER A 78 1.60 -11.07 -2.23
CA SER A 78 2.05 -10.32 -3.41
C SER A 78 2.82 -9.04 -3.05
N THR A 79 3.94 -8.79 -3.76
CA THR A 79 4.66 -7.49 -3.77
C THR A 79 4.03 -6.47 -4.71
N LYS A 80 2.90 -6.83 -5.34
CA LYS A 80 2.15 -6.05 -6.31
C LYS A 80 0.66 -6.01 -5.95
N VAL A 81 0.05 -4.85 -6.05
CA VAL A 81 -1.39 -4.64 -5.86
C VAL A 81 -1.92 -3.95 -7.11
N LYS A 82 -2.97 -4.53 -7.69
CA LYS A 82 -3.69 -3.90 -8.80
C LYS A 82 -4.71 -2.95 -8.19
N LEU A 83 -4.51 -1.66 -8.40
CA LEU A 83 -5.46 -0.62 -8.04
C LEU A 83 -6.29 -0.28 -9.28
N ARG A 84 -7.59 -0.11 -9.13
CA ARG A 84 -8.46 0.53 -10.10
C ARG A 84 -8.95 1.81 -9.45
N VAL A 85 -8.53 2.95 -9.98
CA VAL A 85 -8.96 4.26 -9.49
C VAL A 85 -9.78 4.89 -10.60
N ARG A 86 -11.10 5.00 -10.39
CA ARG A 86 -12.08 5.33 -11.44
C ARG A 86 -11.99 4.33 -12.60
N GLU A 87 -11.57 4.78 -13.77
CA GLU A 87 -11.44 3.98 -14.99
C GLU A 87 -9.98 3.58 -15.28
N LYS A 88 -9.03 3.96 -14.41
CA LYS A 88 -7.60 3.70 -14.62
C LYS A 88 -7.12 2.54 -13.77
N ASN A 89 -6.41 1.61 -14.39
CA ASN A 89 -5.67 0.56 -13.70
C ASN A 89 -4.26 1.06 -13.38
N ILE A 90 -3.90 1.00 -12.10
CA ILE A 90 -2.63 1.45 -11.56
C ILE A 90 -1.98 0.25 -10.87
N LEU A 91 -0.72 -0.02 -11.18
CA LEU A 91 0.05 -1.05 -10.49
C LEU A 91 0.83 -0.41 -9.34
N LEU A 92 0.46 -0.73 -8.11
CA LEU A 92 1.25 -0.43 -6.92
C LEU A 92 2.20 -1.61 -6.68
N TYR A 93 3.49 -1.35 -6.61
CA TYR A 93 4.48 -2.42 -6.48
C TYR A 93 5.64 -2.03 -5.57
N LYS A 94 6.39 -3.04 -5.15
CA LYS A 94 7.60 -2.92 -4.36
C LYS A 94 8.78 -3.48 -5.16
N ASP A 95 9.81 -2.66 -5.38
CA ASP A 95 10.98 -3.04 -6.21
C ASP A 95 11.73 -4.25 -5.64
N ASN A 96 11.77 -4.35 -4.31
CA ASN A 96 12.50 -5.37 -3.60
C ASN A 96 11.71 -5.79 -2.36
N PRO A 97 11.44 -7.09 -2.13
CA PRO A 97 10.66 -7.59 -0.99
C PRO A 97 11.19 -7.16 0.38
N PHE A 98 12.47 -6.81 0.49
CA PHE A 98 13.13 -6.36 1.72
C PHE A 98 13.06 -4.83 1.95
N VAL A 99 12.65 -4.05 0.94
CA VAL A 99 12.61 -2.59 1.03
C VAL A 99 11.19 -2.10 1.29
N CYS A 100 10.93 -1.38 2.38
CA CYS A 100 9.60 -0.80 2.66
C CYS A 100 9.34 0.49 1.84
N THR A 101 9.49 0.39 0.53
CA THR A 101 9.16 1.44 -0.43
C THR A 101 8.21 0.87 -1.48
N TYR A 102 7.08 1.53 -1.67
CA TYR A 102 6.05 1.17 -2.62
C TYR A 102 5.92 2.28 -3.66
N LYS A 103 5.80 1.90 -4.92
CA LYS A 103 5.79 2.83 -6.06
C LYS A 103 4.60 2.55 -6.97
N TYR A 104 4.13 3.60 -7.63
CA TYR A 104 3.20 3.48 -8.75
C TYR A 104 3.39 4.67 -9.70
N ILE A 105 2.87 4.55 -10.92
CA ILE A 105 2.76 5.65 -11.87
C ILE A 105 1.31 6.13 -11.81
N GLY A 106 1.12 7.41 -11.46
CA GLY A 106 -0.21 8.00 -11.34
C GLY A 106 -0.84 8.32 -12.70
N ALA A 107 -2.11 8.74 -12.67
CA ALA A 107 -2.85 9.12 -13.88
C ALA A 107 -2.22 10.26 -14.68
N ASP A 108 -1.38 11.08 -14.05
CA ASP A 108 -0.66 12.21 -14.62
C ASP A 108 0.72 11.84 -15.17
N GLY A 109 1.08 10.55 -15.16
CA GLY A 109 2.37 10.04 -15.62
C GLY A 109 3.51 10.26 -14.64
N MET A 110 3.25 10.79 -13.44
CA MET A 110 4.28 10.98 -12.40
C MET A 110 4.49 9.69 -11.61
N ILE A 111 5.74 9.48 -11.17
CA ILE A 111 6.07 8.43 -10.22
C ILE A 111 5.76 8.94 -8.82
N TYR A 112 4.95 8.15 -8.11
CA TYR A 112 4.65 8.34 -6.70
C TYR A 112 5.25 7.23 -5.87
N CYS A 113 5.68 7.54 -4.64
CA CYS A 113 6.16 6.51 -3.73
C CYS A 113 5.77 6.74 -2.27
N TRP A 114 5.40 5.64 -1.61
CA TRP A 114 5.32 5.54 -0.16
C TRP A 114 6.64 4.98 0.36
N LYS A 115 7.33 5.71 1.23
CA LYS A 115 8.57 5.28 1.87
C LYS A 115 8.37 5.19 3.38
N LEU A 116 8.80 4.08 3.99
CA LEU A 116 8.85 3.96 5.44
C LEU A 116 9.86 4.97 6.00
N ASP A 117 9.38 5.89 6.83
CA ASP A 117 10.21 6.91 7.48
C ASP A 117 10.73 6.45 8.84
N ASN A 118 9.88 5.76 9.60
CA ASN A 118 10.20 5.34 10.95
C ASN A 118 9.67 3.93 11.17
N ILE A 119 10.59 3.00 11.36
CA ILE A 119 10.29 1.57 11.55
C ILE A 119 9.58 1.29 12.87
N ILE A 120 9.86 2.08 13.91
CA ILE A 120 9.27 1.92 15.25
C ILE A 120 7.79 2.31 15.21
N THR A 121 7.49 3.44 14.59
CA THR A 121 6.12 3.95 14.52
C THR A 121 5.35 3.44 13.31
N GLY A 122 6.01 2.75 12.37
CA GLY A 122 5.41 2.31 11.11
C GLY A 122 4.91 3.48 10.24
N ALA A 123 5.50 4.66 10.38
CA ALA A 123 5.08 5.85 9.64
C ALA A 123 5.64 5.85 8.21
N TYR A 124 4.85 6.34 7.26
CA TYR A 124 5.20 6.43 5.85
C TYR A 124 5.10 7.87 5.33
N SER A 125 6.03 8.28 4.48
CA SER A 125 5.92 9.50 3.69
C SER A 125 5.57 9.20 2.24
N PHE A 126 4.70 10.02 1.68
CA PHE A 126 4.27 9.98 0.30
C PHE A 126 4.98 11.06 -0.52
N TYR A 127 5.74 10.65 -1.52
CA TYR A 127 6.50 11.56 -2.38
C TYR A 127 6.06 11.46 -3.84
N GLN A 128 6.15 12.58 -4.54
CA GLN A 128 6.20 12.64 -6.00
C GLN A 128 7.66 12.78 -6.43
N LEU A 129 8.11 11.89 -7.31
CA LEU A 129 9.51 11.79 -7.74
C LEU A 129 9.78 12.42 -9.11
N GLY A 130 8.73 12.76 -9.86
CA GLY A 130 8.83 13.25 -11.24
C GLY A 130 8.38 12.21 -12.27
N PRO A 131 8.45 12.52 -13.58
CA PRO A 131 8.11 11.57 -14.63
C PRO A 131 9.13 10.41 -14.68
N PRO A 132 8.74 9.23 -15.19
CA PRO A 132 9.69 8.15 -15.42
C PRO A 132 10.80 8.63 -16.36
N THR A 133 12.05 8.42 -15.95
CA THR A 133 13.19 8.61 -16.86
C THR A 133 13.13 7.53 -17.94
N SER A 134 13.51 7.86 -19.18
CA SER A 134 13.48 6.93 -20.32
C SER A 134 14.29 5.63 -20.10
N ASN A 135 15.15 5.60 -19.08
CA ASN A 135 15.98 4.45 -18.71
C ASN A 135 15.40 3.63 -17.55
N GLY A 136 14.23 4.00 -17.02
CA GLY A 136 13.52 3.23 -16.00
C GLY A 136 12.77 2.04 -16.60
N PRO A 137 12.31 1.08 -15.77
CA PRO A 137 11.42 0.03 -16.24
C PRO A 137 10.18 0.71 -16.84
N THR A 138 10.08 0.69 -18.16
CA THR A 138 8.88 1.09 -18.86
C THR A 138 7.77 0.25 -18.28
N SER A 139 6.76 0.89 -17.68
CA SER A 139 5.50 0.25 -17.37
C SER A 139 4.98 -0.28 -18.69
N SER A 140 5.28 -1.55 -18.97
CA SER A 140 4.86 -2.21 -20.18
C SER A 140 3.35 -2.02 -20.27
N SER A 141 2.98 -1.31 -21.33
CA SER A 141 1.70 -1.32 -22.02
C SER A 141 0.71 -2.34 -21.44
N ASN A 142 -0.47 -1.83 -21.07
CA ASN A 142 -1.78 -2.41 -20.78
C ASN A 142 -2.19 -3.72 -21.50
N ASN A 143 -1.30 -4.65 -21.80
CA ASN A 143 -1.66 -5.97 -22.26
C ASN A 143 -2.13 -6.73 -21.02
N GLU A 144 -3.44 -6.87 -20.91
CA GLU A 144 -4.15 -7.83 -20.07
C GLU A 144 -3.45 -9.20 -20.11
N ALA A 145 -2.50 -9.41 -19.18
CA ALA A 145 -2.22 -10.75 -18.73
C ALA A 145 -3.41 -11.15 -17.85
N HIS A 146 -4.30 -11.93 -18.47
CA HIS A 146 -5.27 -12.80 -17.82
C HIS A 146 -4.58 -13.45 -16.62
N LEU A 147 -4.87 -12.95 -15.42
CA LEU A 147 -4.49 -13.64 -14.19
C LEU A 147 -5.47 -14.81 -14.14
N GLU A 148 -5.04 -16.00 -14.51
CA GLU A 148 -5.86 -17.19 -14.37
C GLU A 148 -6.25 -17.33 -12.89
N ASP A 149 -7.56 -17.41 -12.68
CA ASP A 149 -8.22 -17.63 -11.41
C ASP A 149 -7.86 -19.05 -10.94
N SER A 150 -6.69 -19.17 -10.31
CA SER A 150 -6.21 -20.43 -9.72
C SER A 150 -7.00 -20.69 -8.45
N SER A 151 -8.24 -21.14 -8.61
CA SER A 151 -9.05 -21.67 -7.51
C SER A 151 -8.34 -22.89 -6.92
N PRO A 152 -8.08 -22.96 -5.61
CA PRO A 152 -7.57 -24.18 -5.00
C PRO A 152 -8.71 -25.21 -4.95
N SER A 153 -8.67 -26.21 -5.83
CA SER A 153 -9.50 -27.39 -5.70
C SER A 153 -9.07 -28.16 -4.45
N THR A 154 -9.96 -28.24 -3.47
CA THR A 154 -9.83 -29.10 -2.29
C THR A 154 -9.66 -30.56 -2.73
N GLN A 155 -8.44 -31.08 -2.73
CA GLN A 155 -8.19 -32.51 -2.69
C GLN A 155 -7.81 -32.90 -1.26
N THR A 156 -8.80 -33.43 -0.56
CA THR A 156 -8.63 -34.27 0.62
C THR A 156 -8.10 -35.63 0.19
N ASN A 157 -6.87 -35.97 0.59
CA ASN A 157 -6.28 -37.30 0.81
C ASN A 157 -4.95 -36.99 1.55
N GLY A 158 -4.70 -37.40 2.78
CA GLY A 158 -4.68 -38.77 3.25
C GLY A 158 -3.22 -39.24 3.31
N PHE A 159 -2.77 -39.59 4.52
CA PHE A 159 -1.56 -40.34 4.90
C PHE A 159 -0.27 -39.62 5.34
N LEU A 160 0.13 -40.00 6.57
CA LEU A 160 1.40 -39.75 7.23
C LEU A 160 2.57 -40.40 6.48
N SER A 161 3.72 -39.72 6.46
CA SER A 161 5.02 -40.36 6.68
C SER A 161 6.04 -39.35 7.19
N THR A 162 6.41 -39.55 8.45
CA THR A 162 7.50 -38.87 9.15
C THR A 162 8.83 -39.35 8.57
N THR A 163 9.68 -38.45 8.07
CA THR A 163 11.07 -38.78 7.80
C THR A 163 11.97 -37.62 8.18
N THR A 164 12.71 -37.85 9.26
CA THR A 164 13.79 -37.03 9.80
C THR A 164 14.95 -36.92 8.80
N PRO A 165 15.55 -35.74 8.57
CA PRO A 165 16.89 -35.66 8.04
C PRO A 165 17.92 -35.55 9.16
N ILE A 166 18.92 -36.41 9.02
CA ILE A 166 20.10 -36.64 9.84
C ILE A 166 21.02 -35.41 9.81
N LEU A 167 21.55 -35.02 10.98
CA LEU A 167 22.69 -34.12 11.12
C LEU A 167 23.92 -34.76 10.46
N ASN A 168 24.54 -34.06 9.51
CA ASN A 168 25.92 -34.30 9.13
C ASN A 168 26.76 -33.06 9.45
N SER A 169 27.73 -33.28 10.32
CA SER A 169 28.72 -32.34 10.79
C SER A 169 30.02 -32.41 9.98
N SER A 170 30.78 -31.33 10.08
CA SER A 170 32.22 -31.16 9.79
C SER A 170 32.68 -31.07 8.34
N SER A 171 33.26 -29.91 7.98
CA SER A 171 34.70 -29.83 7.69
C SER A 171 35.16 -28.37 7.49
N SER A 172 36.22 -28.03 8.19
CA SER A 172 37.08 -26.86 8.09
C SER A 172 37.72 -26.69 6.71
N SER A 173 37.82 -25.46 6.20
CA SER A 173 38.90 -25.07 5.29
C SER A 173 39.15 -23.56 5.33
N SER A 174 40.42 -23.23 5.14
CA SER A 174 41.18 -22.03 5.49
C SER A 174 40.73 -20.71 4.83
N PRO A 175 41.10 -19.55 5.42
CA PRO A 175 40.88 -18.26 4.76
C PRO A 175 41.88 -18.03 3.61
N PRO A 176 41.46 -17.42 2.48
CA PRO A 176 42.37 -17.01 1.42
C PRO A 176 43.17 -15.74 1.78
N PRO A 177 44.32 -15.52 1.12
CA PRO A 177 45.25 -14.44 1.45
C PRO A 177 44.75 -13.06 1.00
N SER A 178 44.95 -12.07 1.88
CA SER A 178 44.71 -10.65 1.64
C SER A 178 45.64 -10.11 0.55
N THR A 179 45.08 -9.71 -0.59
CA THR A 179 45.81 -8.93 -1.60
C THR A 179 45.49 -7.44 -1.40
N PRO A 180 46.49 -6.53 -1.32
CA PRO A 180 46.24 -5.11 -1.19
C PRO A 180 45.86 -4.52 -2.56
N LEU A 181 44.58 -4.17 -2.74
CA LEU A 181 44.12 -3.45 -3.92
C LEU A 181 44.35 -1.94 -3.72
N ASN A 182 45.48 -1.47 -4.24
CA ASN A 182 45.74 -0.05 -4.48
C ASN A 182 45.21 0.30 -5.87
N THR A 183 44.13 1.08 -5.94
CA THR A 183 43.78 1.86 -7.13
C THR A 183 43.05 3.13 -6.71
N ASN A 184 43.83 4.21 -6.57
CA ASN A 184 43.33 5.58 -6.70
C ASN A 184 42.69 5.74 -8.08
N THR A 185 41.36 5.61 -8.14
CA THR A 185 40.57 6.08 -9.28
C THR A 185 39.76 7.28 -8.82
N ILE A 186 40.27 8.46 -9.17
CA ILE A 186 39.57 9.74 -9.08
C ILE A 186 38.40 9.68 -10.09
N ASN A 187 37.27 9.13 -9.66
CA ASN A 187 36.04 9.22 -10.41
C ASN A 187 35.37 10.54 -10.04
N ASN A 188 35.47 11.50 -10.98
CA ASN A 188 34.60 12.66 -11.06
C ASN A 188 33.16 12.16 -11.21
N LYS A 189 32.53 11.90 -10.07
CA LYS A 189 31.11 11.57 -9.94
C LYS A 189 30.35 12.85 -10.24
N THR A 190 30.03 13.07 -11.51
CA THR A 190 28.93 13.94 -11.93
C THR A 190 27.75 13.51 -11.08
N ARG A 191 27.44 14.30 -10.04
CA ARG A 191 26.29 14.04 -9.19
C ARG A 191 25.08 14.24 -10.10
N ASP A 192 24.61 13.15 -10.70
CA ASP A 192 23.26 13.04 -11.21
C ASP A 192 22.36 13.48 -10.07
N LYS A 193 21.97 14.76 -10.09
CA LYS A 193 21.09 15.33 -9.09
C LYS A 193 19.77 14.62 -9.32
N ALA A 194 19.51 13.62 -8.47
CA ALA A 194 18.23 12.93 -8.45
C ALA A 194 17.11 13.99 -8.49
N PRO A 195 16.05 13.77 -9.29
CA PRO A 195 15.00 14.74 -9.46
C PRO A 195 14.45 15.17 -8.09
N PRO A 196 14.09 16.47 -7.93
CA PRO A 196 13.63 17.00 -6.67
C PRO A 196 12.40 16.23 -6.21
N LYS A 197 12.47 15.66 -5.00
CA LYS A 197 11.38 14.89 -4.39
C LYS A 197 10.43 15.84 -3.69
N LYS A 198 9.17 15.86 -4.09
CA LYS A 198 8.12 16.67 -3.44
C LYS A 198 7.38 15.78 -2.44
N LEU A 199 7.50 16.08 -1.15
CA LEU A 199 6.77 15.38 -0.09
C LEU A 199 5.32 15.87 -0.05
N ILE A 200 4.35 15.00 -0.29
CA ILE A 200 2.92 15.35 -0.45
C ILE A 200 2.12 15.07 0.81
N ALA A 201 2.32 13.91 1.42
CA ALA A 201 1.55 13.47 2.58
C ALA A 201 2.38 12.58 3.50
N LYS A 202 1.89 12.39 4.71
CA LYS A 202 2.42 11.44 5.69
C LYS A 202 1.29 10.55 6.20
N TYR A 203 1.63 9.31 6.48
CA TYR A 203 0.77 8.38 7.20
C TYR A 203 1.45 8.00 8.51
N HIS A 204 0.72 8.12 9.60
CA HIS A 204 1.14 7.75 10.94
C HIS A 204 0.31 6.56 11.40
N ASN A 205 0.95 5.41 11.62
CA ASN A 205 0.27 4.22 12.08
C ASN A 205 -0.06 4.33 13.58
N ALA A 206 -1.28 3.99 13.97
CA ALA A 206 -1.71 3.96 15.36
C ALA A 206 -1.51 2.54 15.93
N ILE A 207 -0.26 2.08 16.02
CA ILE A 207 0.10 0.68 16.33
C ILE A 207 -0.53 0.16 17.64
N PHE A 208 -0.80 1.06 18.59
CA PHE A 208 -1.36 0.73 19.90
C PHE A 208 -2.84 1.10 20.07
N SER A 209 -3.50 1.60 19.02
CA SER A 209 -4.93 1.95 19.08
C SER A 209 -5.80 0.77 18.64
N ILE A 210 -6.83 0.50 19.44
CA ILE A 210 -7.88 -0.47 19.11
C ILE A 210 -8.97 0.19 18.24
N LYS A 211 -9.10 1.52 18.34
CA LYS A 211 -10.13 2.30 17.64
C LYS A 211 -9.65 2.86 16.32
N ASP A 212 -8.37 3.24 16.26
CA ASP A 212 -7.79 3.94 15.13
C ASP A 212 -6.77 3.05 14.42
N VAL A 213 -6.79 3.11 13.09
CA VAL A 213 -5.78 2.47 12.26
C VAL A 213 -4.56 3.40 12.13
N GLY A 214 -4.82 4.70 11.99
CA GLY A 214 -3.77 5.69 11.82
C GLY A 214 -4.30 7.05 11.43
N ARG A 215 -3.38 7.93 11.05
CA ARG A 215 -3.66 9.32 10.64
C ARG A 215 -2.95 9.62 9.33
N ILE A 216 -3.64 10.34 8.44
CA ILE A 216 -3.07 10.87 7.21
C ILE A 216 -2.93 12.39 7.36
N GLU A 217 -1.74 12.92 7.11
CA GLU A 217 -1.45 14.35 7.11
C GLU A 217 -1.06 14.78 5.68
N ILE A 218 -1.91 15.58 5.04
CA ILE A 218 -1.75 16.06 3.66
C ILE A 218 -1.11 17.44 3.72
N LEU A 219 0.10 17.54 3.18
CA LEU A 219 0.95 18.72 3.31
C LEU A 219 0.78 19.72 2.14
N LEU A 220 0.34 19.26 0.97
CA LEU A 220 0.21 20.09 -0.24
C LEU A 220 -1.18 20.01 -0.87
N LYS A 221 -2.19 20.52 -0.14
CA LYS A 221 -3.60 20.45 -0.57
C LYS A 221 -3.86 21.21 -1.87
N SER A 222 -3.29 22.40 -2.06
CA SER A 222 -3.55 23.26 -3.23
C SER A 222 -3.09 22.69 -4.58
N SER A 223 -2.28 21.62 -4.57
CA SER A 223 -1.78 20.98 -5.80
C SER A 223 -2.37 19.61 -6.10
N ILE A 224 -3.23 19.07 -5.23
CA ILE A 224 -3.78 17.72 -5.39
C ILE A 224 -5.21 17.84 -5.89
N ASN A 225 -5.45 17.38 -7.12
CA ASN A 225 -6.81 17.24 -7.62
C ASN A 225 -7.50 16.01 -7.01
N ASP A 226 -8.83 15.93 -7.15
CA ASP A 226 -9.61 14.82 -6.62
C ASP A 226 -9.14 13.44 -7.11
N THR A 227 -8.61 13.35 -8.34
CA THR A 227 -8.10 12.08 -8.88
C THR A 227 -6.86 11.63 -8.15
N GLN A 228 -5.89 12.53 -7.98
CA GLN A 228 -4.66 12.27 -7.23
C GLN A 228 -4.96 11.99 -5.75
N MET A 229 -5.99 12.62 -5.19
CA MET A 229 -6.47 12.32 -3.84
C MET A 229 -7.03 10.89 -3.76
N ASP A 230 -7.88 10.48 -4.71
CA ASP A 230 -8.40 9.11 -4.82
C ASP A 230 -7.24 8.08 -4.97
N GLU A 231 -6.23 8.39 -5.80
CA GLU A 231 -5.04 7.55 -6.01
C GLU A 231 -4.18 7.43 -4.74
N MET A 232 -3.94 8.54 -4.06
CA MET A 232 -3.20 8.56 -2.80
C MET A 232 -3.94 7.74 -1.74
N MET A 233 -5.26 7.91 -1.60
CA MET A 233 -6.08 7.15 -0.65
C MET A 233 -6.10 5.65 -0.98
N MET A 234 -6.28 5.28 -2.25
CA MET A 234 -6.29 3.88 -2.65
C MET A 234 -4.90 3.24 -2.49
N SER A 235 -3.83 3.98 -2.79
CA SER A 235 -2.46 3.48 -2.65
C SER A 235 -2.04 3.28 -1.19
N ILE A 236 -2.41 4.18 -0.26
CA ILE A 236 -2.13 3.93 1.17
C ILE A 236 -2.90 2.72 1.69
N LEU A 237 -4.16 2.53 1.27
CA LEU A 237 -4.91 1.32 1.61
C LEU A 237 -4.24 0.06 1.04
N GLY A 238 -3.74 0.10 -0.20
CA GLY A 238 -2.94 -0.97 -0.79
C GLY A 238 -1.65 -1.25 0.00
N VAL A 239 -0.95 -0.22 0.46
CA VAL A 239 0.23 -0.34 1.33
C VAL A 239 -0.13 -0.99 2.66
N LEU A 240 -1.22 -0.55 3.32
CA LEU A 240 -1.68 -1.13 4.57
C LEU A 240 -2.04 -2.60 4.42
N VAL A 241 -2.71 -2.97 3.33
CA VAL A 241 -2.97 -4.37 3.00
C VAL A 241 -1.68 -5.14 2.82
N MET A 242 -0.71 -4.65 2.05
CA MET A 242 0.55 -5.38 1.87
C MET A 242 1.29 -5.59 3.20
N ILE A 243 1.31 -4.58 4.06
CA ILE A 243 1.95 -4.68 5.39
C ILE A 243 1.19 -5.64 6.30
N GLN A 244 -0.14 -5.52 6.36
CA GLN A 244 -0.97 -6.34 7.22
C GLN A 244 -1.18 -7.75 6.66
N SER A 245 -0.99 -7.98 5.36
CA SER A 245 -1.14 -9.30 4.75
C SER A 245 -0.21 -10.33 5.39
N LEU A 246 0.98 -9.92 5.83
CA LEU A 246 1.90 -10.76 6.61
C LEU A 246 1.36 -11.07 8.01
N ARG A 247 0.71 -10.10 8.68
CA ARG A 247 0.08 -10.29 10.00
C ARG A 247 -1.22 -11.09 9.92
N LEU A 248 -1.97 -10.93 8.83
CA LEU A 248 -3.20 -11.66 8.54
C LEU A 248 -2.88 -13.09 8.13
N SER A 249 -1.91 -13.30 7.24
CA SER A 249 -1.44 -14.64 6.86
C SER A 249 -0.86 -15.39 8.04
N SER A 250 -0.13 -14.72 8.95
CA SER A 250 0.33 -15.39 10.17
C SER A 250 -0.82 -15.83 11.06
N ARG A 251 -1.86 -15.00 11.26
CA ARG A 251 -3.03 -15.43 12.06
C ARG A 251 -3.79 -16.59 11.44
N VAL A 252 -3.95 -16.59 10.11
CA VAL A 252 -4.62 -17.68 9.39
C VAL A 252 -3.81 -18.98 9.43
N VAL A 253 -2.49 -18.91 9.26
CA VAL A 253 -1.61 -20.10 9.29
C VAL A 253 -1.44 -20.65 10.70
N PHE A 254 -1.39 -19.78 11.72
CA PHE A 254 -1.17 -20.18 13.11
C PHE A 254 -2.45 -20.32 13.95
N GLY A 255 -3.64 -20.11 13.37
CA GLY A 255 -4.93 -20.34 14.04
C GLY A 255 -5.16 -19.51 15.30
N LEU A 256 -4.58 -18.31 15.37
CA LEU A 256 -4.67 -17.37 16.51
C LEU A 256 -5.73 -16.29 16.30
#